data_AF-A0A6J7FB38-F1
#
_entry.id   AF-A0A6J7FB38-F1
#
_cell.length_a   1.000
_cell.length_b   1.000
_cell.length_c   1.000
_cell.angle_alpha   90.00
_cell.angle_beta   90.00
_cell.angle_gamma   90.00
#
_symmetry.space_group_name_H-M   'P 1'
#
loop_
_entity.id
_entity.type
_entity.pdbx_description
1 polymer ?
#
loop_
_entity_poly.entity_id
_entity_poly.type
_entity_poly.pdbx_seq_one_letter_code
_entity_poly.pdbx_strand_id
1 'polypeptide(L)' 'MSAVTVYTKPNCVQCKAAFRALDKAGIDYTAIVKDASAVGCAQDV' A
#
# COMPACT_ATOMS: atom_id res chain seq x y z
N MET A 1 -3.28 0.51 18.56
CA MET A 1 -2.86 1.51 17.54
C MET A 1 -2.61 0.75 16.25
N SER A 2 -3.48 0.89 15.26
CA SER A 2 -3.35 0.20 13.97
C SER A 2 -2.71 1.15 12.97
N ALA A 3 -1.38 1.12 12.87
CA ALA A 3 -0.65 1.86 11.85
C ALA A 3 -0.81 1.13 10.50
N VAL A 4 -1.35 1.81 9.49
CA VAL A 4 -1.58 1.22 8.16
C VAL A 4 -0.23 1.13 7.45
N THR A 5 0.26 -0.09 7.23
CA THR A 5 1.52 -0.31 6.49
C THR A 5 1.20 -0.79 5.09
N VAL A 6 1.58 -0.01 4.08
CA VAL A 6 1.29 -0.27 2.68
C VAL A 6 2.53 -0.83 2.00
N TYR A 7 2.45 -2.08 1.56
CA TYR A 7 3.52 -2.73 0.80
C TYR A 7 3.32 -2.48 -0.70
N THR A 8 4.34 -1.96 -1.37
CA THR A 8 4.25 -1.61 -2.80
C THR A 8 5.50 -2.02 -3.57
N LYS A 9 5.34 -2.20 -4.89
CA LYS A 9 6.44 -2.47 -5.81
C LYS A 9 6.83 -1.21 -6.59
N PRO A 10 8.12 -0.92 -6.82
CA PRO A 10 8.53 0.16 -7.71
C PRO A 10 7.84 0.02 -9.08
N ASN A 11 7.20 1.09 -9.55
CA ASN A 11 6.42 1.19 -10.79
C ASN A 11 5.02 0.52 -10.82
N CYS A 12 4.45 0.11 -9.69
CA CYS A 12 3.06 -0.34 -9.69
C CYS A 12 2.09 0.86 -9.80
N VAL A 13 1.52 1.06 -11.00
CA VAL A 13 0.51 2.12 -11.26
C VAL A 13 -0.76 1.95 -10.41
N GLN A 14 -1.10 0.72 -10.03
CA GLN A 14 -2.24 0.41 -9.16
C GLN A 14 -1.98 0.84 -7.71
N CYS A 15 -0.76 0.64 -7.19
CA CYS A 15 -0.42 1.11 -5.85
C CYS A 15 -0.46 2.64 -5.74
N LYS A 16 -0.13 3.36 -6.82
CA LYS A 16 -0.28 4.84 -6.87
C LYS A 16 -1.73 5.29 -6.70
N ALA A 17 -2.70 4.51 -7.19
CA ALA A 17 -4.12 4.78 -6.98
C ALA A 17 -4.51 4.56 -5.50
N ALA A 18 -3.99 3.51 -4.87
CA ALA A 18 -4.22 3.25 -3.46
C ALA A 18 -3.68 4.39 -2.57
N PHE A 19 -2.44 4.86 -2.80
CA PHE A 19 -1.85 5.98 -2.06
C PHE A 19 -2.68 7.26 -2.15
N ARG A 20 -3.24 7.55 -3.34
CA ARG A 20 -4.15 8.69 -3.53
C ARG A 20 -5.45 8.55 -2.74
N ALA A 21 -5.99 7.33 -2.62
CA ALA A 21 -7.19 7.09 -1.84
C ALA A 21 -6.93 7.24 -0.33
N LEU A 22 -5.79 6.72 0.15
CA LEU A 22 -5.35 6.87 1.54
C LEU A 22 -5.08 8.33 1.91
N ASP A 23 -4.41 9.07 1.02
CA ASP A 23 -4.15 10.51 1.16
C ASP A 23 -5.45 11.32 1.21
N LYS A 24 -6.41 11.00 0.33
CA LYS A 24 -7.74 11.62 0.34
C LYS A 24 -8.54 11.28 1.60
N ALA A 25 -8.29 10.12 2.20
CA ALA A 25 -8.91 9.72 3.46
C ALA A 25 -8.22 10.33 4.69
N GLY A 26 -7.06 11.00 4.52
CA GLY A 26 -6.30 11.59 5.63
C GLY A 26 -5.78 10.56 6.61
N ILE A 27 -5.52 9.33 6.14
CA ILE A 27 -5.05 8.23 6.98
C ILE A 27 -3.53 8.27 7.00
N ASP A 28 -2.94 8.25 8.19
CA ASP A 28 -1.50 8.13 8.35
C ASP A 28 -1.07 6.70 8.00
N TYR A 29 -0.22 6.56 6.97
CA TYR A 29 0.25 5.26 6.50
C TYR A 29 1.75 5.24 6.23
N THR A 30 2.37 4.09 6.45
CA THR A 30 3.78 3.85 6.16
C THR A 30 3.90 3.06 4.86
N ALA A 31 4.45 3.66 3.81
CA ALA A 31 4.70 2.97 2.54
C ALA A 31 6.06 2.28 2.55
N ILE A 32 6.09 0.97 2.31
CA ILE A 32 7.33 0.20 2.20
C ILE A 32 7.44 -0.37 0.78
N VAL A 33 8.42 0.14 0.04
CA VAL A 33 8.79 -0.34 -1.31
C VAL A 33 9.64 -1.61 -1.17
N LYS A 34 9.10 -2.77 -1.51
CA LYS A 34 9.83 -4.05 -1.51
C LYS A 34 9.69 -4.71 -2.87
N ASP A 35 10.81 -5.14 -3.44
CA ASP A 35 10.82 -5.94 -4.65
C ASP A 35 10.19 -7.31 -4.35
N ALA A 36 8.97 -7.50 -4.90
CA ALA A 36 8.11 -8.68 -4.82
C ALA A 36 8.65 -9.90 -4.04
N SER A 37 8.36 -9.96 -2.73
CA SER A 37 8.33 -11.22 -1.96
C SER A 37 7.61 -11.11 -0.60
N ALA A 38 7.06 -9.96 -0.23
CA ALA A 38 6.26 -9.86 0.99
C ALA A 38 4.78 -10.17 0.70
N VAL A 39 4.45 -11.46 0.78
CA VAL A 39 3.17 -12.05 1.21
C VAL A 39 1.92 -11.19 0.96
N GLY A 40 1.12 -11.61 -0.03
CA GLY A 40 -0.31 -11.32 -0.11
C GLY A 40 -0.66 -9.86 -0.41
N CYS A 41 -0.69 -9.48 -1.69
CA CYS A 41 -1.58 -8.40 -2.09
C CYS A 41 -2.98 -8.78 -1.61
N ALA A 42 -3.53 -7.94 -0.74
CA ALA A 42 -4.81 -8.04 -0.06
C ALA A 42 -6.01 -8.21 -1.01
N GLN A 43 -6.13 -9.36 -1.66
CA GLN A 43 -7.32 -9.78 -2.36
C GLN A 43 -7.37 -11.32 -2.41
N ASP A 44 -7.91 -11.91 -1.36
CA ASP A 44 -8.73 -13.12 -1.51
C ASP A 44 -9.82 -13.05 -0.44
N VAL A 45 -10.94 -12.44 -0.84
CA VAL A 45 -12.26 -12.83 -0.37
C VAL A 45 -12.72 -13.95 -1.29
#